data_AF-A0A9E1F2W4-F1
#
_entry.id   AF-A0A9E1F2W4-F1
#
_cell.length_a   1.000
_cell.length_b   1.000
_cell.length_c   1.000
_cell.angle_alpha   90.00
_cell.angle_beta   90.00
_cell.angle_gamma   90.00
#
_symmetry.space_group_name_H-M   'P 1'
#
loop_
_entity.id
_entity.type
_entity.pdbx_description
1 polymer ?
#
loop_
_entity_poly.entity_id
_entity_poly.type
_entity_poly.pdbx_seq_one_letter_code
_entity_poly.pdbx_strand_id
1 'polypeptide(L)'
;MNSKMVHDTEDKIAYNFFESVINLRESIAEALMKAEKVNSSINEQISSYGFELLDEKLPDLGVTLNNKLVEIYQQFKESKVKVFQSQDKNKKFVIGLVPMLVINSLIERAVDAYRNEMGLYLQEAEGLQEQKEKNKEKIKEKSFITVLIIAIRTVFNEELAKKFYFDEAEVEDLRTKLEDYKKATEDIYNYDFKTDIIDIIAEGLASQNLSLEVIEDILNSDVVDTLEKLGLSDQMPVLRQKINQIIKSQNDSKKTWELSDEEKERANDYDSRDEDIITVTLEEDYEK
;
A
#
# COMPACT_ATOMS: atom_id res chain seq x y z
N MET A 1 -16.15 -42.53 -13.21
CA MET A 1 -15.32 -41.75 -12.27
C MET A 1 -16.17 -40.61 -11.74
N ASN A 2 -16.66 -40.71 -10.51
CA ASN A 2 -17.35 -39.60 -9.85
C ASN A 2 -16.28 -38.62 -9.36
N SER A 3 -16.16 -37.47 -10.03
CA SER A 3 -15.45 -36.32 -9.47
C SER A 3 -16.22 -35.88 -8.23
N LYS A 4 -15.70 -36.21 -7.04
CA LYS A 4 -16.17 -35.56 -5.80
C LYS A 4 -15.77 -34.09 -5.93
N MET A 5 -16.74 -33.24 -6.29
CA MET A 5 -16.59 -31.80 -6.09
C MET A 5 -16.28 -31.58 -4.61
N VAL A 6 -15.05 -31.15 -4.33
CA VAL A 6 -14.65 -30.72 -2.99
C VAL A 6 -15.37 -29.41 -2.75
N HIS A 7 -16.49 -29.45 -2.03
CA HIS A 7 -17.20 -28.26 -1.61
C HIS A 7 -16.30 -27.49 -0.63
N ASP A 8 -16.00 -26.23 -0.92
CA ASP A 8 -15.33 -25.36 0.04
C ASP A 8 -16.30 -25.11 1.21
N THR A 9 -15.94 -25.51 2.42
CA THR A 9 -16.71 -25.22 3.62
C THR A 9 -16.42 -23.79 4.08
N GLU A 10 -17.32 -23.21 4.89
CA GLU A 10 -17.10 -21.93 5.57
C GLU A 10 -15.74 -21.89 6.27
N ASP A 11 -15.41 -22.95 7.02
CA ASP A 11 -14.13 -23.11 7.71
C ASP A 11 -12.93 -23.07 6.77
N LYS A 12 -13.05 -23.65 5.56
CA LYS A 12 -11.96 -23.68 4.58
C LYS A 12 -11.71 -22.30 3.99
N ILE A 13 -12.75 -21.50 3.75
CA ILE A 13 -12.60 -20.13 3.24
C ILE A 13 -12.08 -19.20 4.32
N ALA A 14 -12.58 -19.32 5.55
CA ALA A 14 -12.03 -18.62 6.70
C ALA A 14 -10.53 -18.95 6.86
N TYR A 15 -10.17 -20.23 6.80
CA TYR A 15 -8.78 -20.67 6.85
C TYR A 15 -7.94 -20.04 5.73
N ASN A 16 -8.34 -20.18 4.46
CA ASN A 16 -7.59 -19.61 3.32
C ASN A 16 -7.43 -18.08 3.40
N PHE A 17 -8.44 -17.38 3.91
CA PHE A 17 -8.39 -15.95 4.13
C PHE A 17 -7.34 -15.59 5.20
N PHE A 18 -7.40 -16.21 6.38
CA PHE A 18 -6.44 -15.95 7.45
C PHE A 18 -5.02 -16.42 7.09
N GLU A 19 -4.85 -17.47 6.29
CA GLU A 19 -3.55 -17.89 5.74
C GLU A 19 -2.92 -16.81 4.85
N SER A 20 -3.74 -16.13 4.03
CA SER A 20 -3.24 -15.02 3.20
C SER A 20 -2.76 -13.84 4.05
N VAL A 21 -3.44 -13.58 5.17
CA VAL A 21 -3.03 -12.58 6.17
C VAL A 21 -1.75 -13.01 6.89
N ILE A 22 -1.54 -14.30 7.12
CA ILE A 22 -0.30 -14.84 7.72
C ILE A 22 0.92 -14.51 6.85
N ASN A 23 0.85 -14.70 5.53
CA ASN A 23 1.98 -14.39 4.65
C ASN A 23 2.36 -12.90 4.68
N LEU A 24 1.36 -12.00 4.74
CA LEU A 24 1.59 -10.56 4.89
C LEU A 24 2.25 -10.27 6.25
N ARG A 25 1.77 -10.90 7.31
CA ARG A 25 2.35 -10.76 8.66
C ARG A 25 3.80 -11.21 8.72
N GLU A 26 4.15 -12.34 8.09
CA GLU A 26 5.53 -12.83 8.04
C GLU A 26 6.44 -11.82 7.33
N SER A 27 6.00 -11.28 6.20
CA SER A 27 6.74 -10.25 5.45
C SER A 27 6.98 -8.99 6.29
N ILE A 28 5.96 -8.55 7.04
CA ILE A 28 6.05 -7.39 7.94
C ILE A 28 7.02 -7.68 9.11
N ALA A 29 6.95 -8.88 9.69
CA ALA A 29 7.82 -9.27 10.81
C ALA A 29 9.30 -9.33 10.39
N GLU A 30 9.59 -9.82 9.18
CA GLU A 30 10.94 -9.81 8.62
C GLU A 30 11.48 -8.39 8.45
N ALA A 31 10.67 -7.49 7.89
CA ALA A 31 11.03 -6.08 7.75
C ALA A 31 11.25 -5.40 9.11
N LEU A 32 10.39 -5.68 10.09
CA LEU A 32 10.53 -5.18 11.46
C LEU A 32 11.86 -5.59 12.08
N MET A 33 12.19 -6.88 12.05
CA MET A 33 13.47 -7.40 12.57
C MET A 33 14.67 -6.77 11.87
N LYS A 34 14.55 -6.52 10.56
CA LYS A 34 15.59 -5.84 9.77
C LYS A 34 15.76 -4.40 10.22
N ALA A 35 14.66 -3.67 10.42
CA ALA A 35 14.68 -2.28 10.86
C ALA A 35 15.32 -2.16 12.24
N GLU A 36 14.88 -2.96 13.22
CA GLU A 36 15.44 -2.94 14.57
C GLU A 36 16.96 -3.23 14.58
N LYS A 37 17.42 -4.15 13.73
CA LYS A 37 18.85 -4.45 13.57
C LYS A 37 19.63 -3.27 12.98
N VAL A 38 19.09 -2.64 11.93
CA VAL A 38 19.68 -1.45 11.30
C VAL A 38 19.75 -0.31 12.31
N ASN A 39 18.67 -0.07 13.06
CA ASN A 39 18.59 0.96 14.10
C ASN A 39 19.67 0.77 15.14
N SER A 40 19.83 -0.45 15.64
CA SER A 40 20.87 -0.76 16.62
C SER A 40 22.28 -0.50 16.07
N SER A 41 22.53 -0.89 14.82
CA SER A 41 23.84 -0.64 14.19
C SER A 41 24.12 0.85 13.93
N ILE A 42 23.09 1.63 13.58
CA ILE A 42 23.22 3.09 13.44
C ILE A 42 23.46 3.71 14.83
N ASN A 43 22.69 3.31 15.85
CA ASN A 43 22.83 3.76 17.23
C ASN A 43 24.23 3.54 17.78
N GLU A 44 24.84 2.37 17.53
CA GLU A 44 26.23 2.10 17.89
C GLU A 44 27.19 3.15 17.27
N GLN A 45 26.96 3.52 16.02
CA GLN A 45 27.79 4.49 15.30
C GLN A 45 27.60 5.93 15.78
N ILE A 46 26.40 6.30 16.24
CA ILE A 46 26.06 7.68 16.64
C ILE A 46 26.09 7.93 18.14
N SER A 47 26.17 6.87 18.97
CA SER A 47 26.13 6.94 20.44
C SER A 47 27.13 7.93 21.06
N SER A 48 28.27 8.16 20.40
CA SER A 48 29.31 9.08 20.86
C SER A 48 29.12 10.54 20.42
N TYR A 49 28.16 10.82 19.55
CA TYR A 49 27.93 12.16 18.98
C TYR A 49 26.88 12.98 19.73
N GLY A 50 26.20 12.39 20.72
CA GLY A 50 25.18 13.07 21.51
C GLY A 50 23.85 13.29 20.78
N PHE A 51 23.67 12.63 19.62
CA PHE A 51 22.40 12.59 18.91
C PHE A 51 21.38 11.76 19.68
N GLU A 52 20.11 12.08 19.47
CA GLU A 52 19.04 11.21 19.95
C GLU A 52 19.00 9.91 19.13
N LEU A 53 18.77 8.79 19.81
CA LEU A 53 18.88 7.46 19.22
C LEU A 53 17.60 7.08 18.46
N LEU A 54 17.75 6.20 17.47
CA LEU A 54 16.64 5.54 16.80
C LEU A 54 15.99 4.51 17.73
N ASP A 55 14.67 4.37 17.65
CA ASP A 55 13.95 3.38 18.47
C ASP A 55 14.30 1.95 18.04
N GLU A 56 14.79 1.13 18.97
CA GLU A 56 15.15 -0.27 18.70
C GLU A 56 13.97 -1.24 18.87
N LYS A 57 12.82 -0.75 19.34
CA LYS A 57 11.59 -1.55 19.50
C LYS A 57 10.45 -0.84 18.82
N LEU A 58 10.10 -1.35 17.65
CA LEU A 58 9.06 -0.76 16.81
C LEU A 58 7.74 -1.55 17.01
N PRO A 59 6.57 -0.89 16.86
CA PRO A 59 5.30 -1.57 16.98
C PRO A 59 5.14 -2.61 15.87
N ASP A 60 4.60 -3.79 16.19
CA ASP A 60 4.39 -4.86 15.20
C ASP A 60 3.07 -4.61 14.44
N LEU A 61 3.19 -4.00 13.27
CA LEU A 61 2.09 -3.76 12.35
C LEU A 61 1.34 -5.04 11.95
N GLY A 62 2.04 -6.17 11.77
CA GLY A 62 1.44 -7.43 11.36
C GLY A 62 0.58 -8.04 12.45
N VAL A 63 1.03 -7.99 13.71
CA VAL A 63 0.23 -8.37 14.88
C VAL A 63 -0.95 -7.42 15.07
N THR A 64 -0.73 -6.12 14.88
CA THR A 64 -1.78 -5.09 15.01
C THR A 64 -2.90 -5.31 14.00
N LEU A 65 -2.56 -5.52 12.73
CA LEU A 65 -3.50 -5.87 11.66
C LEU A 65 -4.29 -7.14 11.99
N ASN A 66 -3.59 -8.21 12.40
CA ASN A 66 -4.25 -9.48 12.73
C ASN A 66 -5.25 -9.33 13.87
N ASN A 67 -4.88 -8.64 14.95
CA ASN A 67 -5.76 -8.39 16.08
C ASN A 67 -6.99 -7.59 15.66
N LYS A 68 -6.81 -6.56 14.81
CA LYS A 68 -7.90 -5.75 14.31
C LYS A 68 -8.85 -6.53 13.39
N LEU A 69 -8.32 -7.40 12.53
CA LEU A 69 -9.14 -8.28 11.69
C LEU A 69 -9.99 -9.24 12.54
N VAL A 70 -9.43 -9.79 13.61
CA VAL A 70 -10.17 -10.63 14.57
C VAL A 70 -11.28 -9.84 15.26
N GLU A 71 -10.98 -8.59 15.66
CA GLU A 71 -11.97 -7.69 16.27
C GLU A 71 -13.13 -7.40 15.30
N ILE A 72 -12.83 -6.99 14.05
CA ILE A 72 -13.84 -6.73 13.01
C ILE A 72 -14.70 -7.96 12.75
N TYR A 73 -14.07 -9.14 12.65
CA TYR A 73 -14.79 -10.40 12.48
C TYR A 73 -15.78 -10.64 13.62
N GLN A 74 -15.35 -10.39 14.86
CA GLN A 74 -16.20 -10.52 16.03
C GLN A 74 -17.34 -9.49 16.04
N GLN A 75 -17.08 -8.24 15.66
CA GLN A 75 -18.10 -7.21 15.53
C GLN A 75 -19.19 -7.58 14.50
N PHE A 76 -18.81 -8.12 13.34
CA PHE A 76 -19.79 -8.64 12.37
C PHE A 76 -20.62 -9.79 12.93
N LYS A 77 -19.96 -10.73 13.62
CA LYS A 77 -20.62 -11.88 14.24
C LYS A 77 -21.65 -11.46 15.30
N GLU A 78 -21.29 -10.51 16.16
CA GLU A 78 -22.18 -9.95 17.19
C GLU A 78 -23.38 -9.22 16.58
N SER A 79 -23.14 -8.54 15.47
CA SER A 79 -24.18 -7.87 14.67
C SER A 79 -25.00 -8.84 13.82
N LYS A 80 -24.72 -10.15 13.88
CA LYS A 80 -25.38 -11.20 13.06
C LYS A 80 -25.21 -11.01 11.55
N VAL A 81 -24.16 -10.30 11.14
CA VAL A 81 -23.73 -10.18 9.74
C VAL A 81 -22.87 -11.39 9.42
N LYS A 82 -23.21 -12.09 8.33
CA LYS A 82 -22.43 -13.24 7.87
C LYS A 82 -21.23 -12.77 7.08
N VAL A 83 -20.03 -13.00 7.62
CA VAL A 83 -18.77 -12.72 6.91
C VAL A 83 -18.61 -13.67 5.73
N PHE A 84 -18.94 -14.95 5.90
CA PHE A 84 -18.89 -15.96 4.85
C PHE A 84 -20.30 -16.42 4.50
N GLN A 85 -20.66 -16.41 3.22
CA GLN A 85 -21.98 -16.75 2.73
C GLN A 85 -21.92 -17.72 1.55
N SER A 86 -22.90 -18.62 1.44
CA SER A 86 -23.01 -19.54 0.32
C SER A 86 -23.56 -18.80 -0.91
N GLN A 87 -22.78 -18.76 -1.98
CA GLN A 87 -23.13 -18.13 -3.24
C GLN A 87 -24.21 -18.89 -4.02
N ASP A 88 -24.44 -20.19 -3.72
CA ASP A 88 -25.40 -20.99 -4.48
C ASP A 88 -25.84 -22.31 -3.81
N LYS A 89 -26.80 -23.01 -4.43
CA LYS A 89 -27.23 -24.39 -4.05
C LYS A 89 -26.07 -25.40 -4.00
N ASN A 90 -24.94 -25.08 -4.64
CA ASN A 90 -23.71 -25.87 -4.69
C ASN A 90 -22.77 -25.66 -3.48
N LYS A 91 -23.15 -24.85 -2.49
CA LYS A 91 -22.35 -24.58 -1.27
C LYS A 91 -20.96 -24.01 -1.55
N LYS A 92 -20.79 -23.21 -2.60
CA LYS A 92 -19.56 -22.43 -2.77
C LYS A 92 -19.67 -21.23 -1.85
N PHE A 93 -18.85 -21.15 -0.82
CA PHE A 93 -18.84 -20.01 0.08
C PHE A 93 -18.05 -18.85 -0.54
N VAL A 94 -18.41 -17.62 -0.21
CA VAL A 94 -17.73 -16.36 -0.58
C VAL A 94 -17.77 -15.41 0.62
N ILE A 95 -16.88 -14.43 0.65
CA ILE A 95 -16.98 -13.35 1.63
C ILE A 95 -18.16 -12.45 1.23
N GLY A 96 -19.00 -12.07 2.19
CA GLY A 96 -20.09 -11.11 1.96
C GLY A 96 -19.53 -9.76 1.49
N LEU A 97 -20.28 -9.04 0.66
CA LEU A 97 -19.79 -7.81 0.03
C LEU A 97 -19.29 -6.78 1.05
N VAL A 98 -20.13 -6.39 2.02
CA VAL A 98 -19.75 -5.38 3.01
C VAL A 98 -18.57 -5.83 3.89
N PRO A 99 -18.57 -7.06 4.46
CA PRO A 99 -17.38 -7.59 5.14
C PRO A 99 -16.12 -7.58 4.28
N MET A 100 -16.23 -7.94 3.00
CA MET A 100 -15.09 -7.92 2.07
C MET A 100 -14.54 -6.52 1.88
N LEU A 101 -15.40 -5.52 1.66
CA LEU A 101 -14.98 -4.13 1.47
C LEU A 101 -14.29 -3.57 2.72
N VAL A 102 -14.84 -3.83 3.92
CA VAL A 102 -14.24 -3.41 5.19
C VAL A 102 -12.88 -4.07 5.41
N ILE A 103 -12.78 -5.37 5.21
CA ILE A 103 -11.53 -6.13 5.36
C ILE A 103 -10.48 -5.62 4.37
N ASN A 104 -10.85 -5.42 3.11
CA ASN A 104 -9.93 -4.93 2.09
C ASN A 104 -9.43 -3.52 2.45
N SER A 105 -10.31 -2.62 2.90
CA SER A 105 -9.92 -1.27 3.33
C SER A 105 -8.86 -1.31 4.44
N LEU A 106 -9.02 -2.19 5.42
CA LEU A 106 -8.02 -2.35 6.49
C LEU A 106 -6.70 -2.93 5.98
N ILE A 107 -6.76 -3.95 5.11
CA ILE A 107 -5.56 -4.56 4.52
C ILE A 107 -4.80 -3.54 3.66
N GLU A 108 -5.50 -2.74 2.84
CA GLU A 108 -4.90 -1.69 2.02
C GLU A 108 -4.17 -0.67 2.88
N ARG A 109 -4.78 -0.18 3.97
CA ARG A 109 -4.12 0.73 4.93
C ARG A 109 -2.85 0.11 5.52
N ALA A 110 -2.88 -1.17 5.87
CA ALA A 110 -1.71 -1.87 6.40
C ALA A 110 -0.62 -2.09 5.34
N VAL A 111 -1.00 -2.39 4.10
CA VAL A 111 -0.06 -2.51 2.97
C VAL A 111 0.59 -1.16 2.66
N ASP A 112 -0.17 -0.07 2.71
CA ASP A 112 0.34 1.28 2.53
C ASP A 112 1.30 1.66 3.66
N ALA A 113 0.94 1.43 4.92
CA ALA A 113 1.83 1.65 6.06
C ALA A 113 3.14 0.84 5.94
N TYR A 114 3.04 -0.42 5.48
CA TYR A 114 4.19 -1.27 5.25
C TYR A 114 5.09 -0.76 4.11
N ARG A 115 4.51 -0.40 2.97
CA ARG A 115 5.28 -0.01 1.77
C ARG A 115 5.83 1.39 1.88
N ASN A 116 4.99 2.34 2.27
CA ASN A 116 5.29 3.76 2.21
C ASN A 116 5.99 4.24 3.47
N GLU A 117 5.79 3.62 4.64
CA GLU A 117 6.49 4.04 5.86
C GLU A 117 7.69 3.13 6.13
N MET A 118 7.45 1.87 6.52
CA MET A 118 8.53 0.92 6.84
C MET A 118 9.45 0.63 5.65
N GLY A 119 8.90 0.50 4.45
CA GLY A 119 9.65 0.25 3.22
C GLY A 119 10.58 1.40 2.85
N LEU A 120 10.09 2.65 2.89
CA LEU A 120 10.91 3.83 2.63
C LEU A 120 11.98 4.02 3.70
N TYR A 121 11.61 3.82 4.96
CA TYR A 121 12.56 3.84 6.08
C TYR A 121 13.72 2.88 5.86
N LEU A 122 13.43 1.61 5.61
CA LEU A 122 14.45 0.58 5.42
C LEU A 122 15.34 0.87 4.21
N GLN A 123 14.74 1.29 3.09
CA GLN A 123 15.50 1.63 1.88
C GLN A 123 16.56 2.71 2.16
N GLU A 124 16.18 3.74 2.91
CA GLU A 124 17.08 4.85 3.22
C GLU A 124 18.10 4.48 4.30
N ALA A 125 17.66 3.89 5.42
CA ALA A 125 18.52 3.52 6.52
C ALA A 125 19.61 2.52 6.08
N GLU A 126 19.23 1.48 5.31
CA GLU A 126 20.19 0.53 4.76
C GLU A 126 21.10 1.16 3.72
N GLY A 127 20.56 2.03 2.85
CA GLY A 127 21.35 2.73 1.84
C GLY A 127 22.45 3.59 2.47
N LEU A 128 22.09 4.37 3.50
CA LEU A 128 23.03 5.19 4.25
C LEU A 128 24.06 4.34 4.99
N GLN A 129 23.61 3.29 5.69
CA GLN A 129 24.50 2.39 6.43
C GLN A 129 25.51 1.72 5.49
N GLU A 130 25.03 1.08 4.40
CA GLU A 130 25.87 0.34 3.47
C GLU A 130 26.88 1.27 2.77
N GLN A 131 26.46 2.49 2.39
CA GLN A 131 27.34 3.48 1.80
C GLN A 131 28.47 3.87 2.77
N LYS A 132 28.15 4.14 4.03
CA LYS A 132 29.11 4.54 5.06
C LYS A 132 30.06 3.39 5.41
N GLU A 133 29.57 2.16 5.51
CA GLU A 133 30.40 0.96 5.75
C GLU A 133 31.36 0.70 4.59
N LYS A 134 30.88 0.67 3.34
CA LYS A 134 31.72 0.51 2.15
C LYS A 134 32.82 1.58 2.06
N ASN A 135 32.50 2.82 2.42
CA ASN A 135 33.49 3.90 2.44
C ASN A 135 34.56 3.69 3.52
N LYS A 136 34.16 3.24 4.72
CA LYS A 136 35.11 2.90 5.80
C LYS A 136 36.02 1.73 5.40
N GLU A 137 35.49 0.68 4.78
CA GLU A 137 36.27 -0.47 4.31
C GLU A 137 37.31 -0.08 3.26
N LYS A 138 36.91 0.69 2.25
CA LYS A 138 37.83 1.20 1.21
C LYS A 138 39.01 2.00 1.76
N ILE A 139 38.83 2.67 2.91
CA ILE A 139 39.90 3.40 3.57
C ILE A 139 40.78 2.47 4.40
N LYS A 140 40.21 1.46 5.06
CA LYS A 140 40.98 0.47 5.85
C LYS A 140 42.02 -0.28 4.99
N GLU A 141 41.76 -0.43 3.69
CA GLU A 141 42.70 -1.02 2.73
C GLU A 141 43.88 -0.11 2.35
N LYS A 142 43.86 1.18 2.74
CA LYS A 142 44.93 2.14 2.43
C LYS A 142 46.02 2.15 3.50
N SER A 143 47.15 2.77 3.17
CA SER A 143 48.25 2.95 4.13
C SER A 143 47.80 3.75 5.36
N PHE A 144 48.35 3.42 6.53
CA PHE A 144 48.04 4.09 7.80
C PHE A 144 48.14 5.62 7.72
N ILE A 145 49.15 6.15 7.03
CA ILE A 145 49.34 7.59 6.81
C ILE A 145 48.15 8.18 6.04
N THR A 146 47.66 7.48 5.03
CA THR A 146 46.51 7.92 4.23
C THR A 146 45.23 7.96 5.06
N VAL A 147 45.00 6.93 5.89
CA VAL A 147 43.85 6.89 6.81
C VAL A 147 43.88 8.08 7.77
N LEU A 148 45.05 8.36 8.36
CA LEU A 148 45.23 9.46 9.31
C LEU A 148 45.02 10.83 8.66
N ILE A 149 45.49 11.03 7.43
CA ILE A 149 45.23 12.25 6.65
C ILE A 149 43.73 12.42 6.39
N ILE A 150 43.02 11.34 6.02
CA ILE A 150 41.58 11.42 5.76
C ILE A 150 40.82 11.74 7.05
N ALA A 151 41.15 11.09 8.17
CA ALA A 151 40.53 11.35 9.47
C ALA A 151 40.72 12.81 9.93
N ILE A 152 41.88 13.41 9.69
CA ILE A 152 42.08 14.84 9.96
C ILE A 152 41.22 15.69 9.03
N ARG A 153 41.17 15.37 7.73
CA ARG A 153 40.38 16.14 6.76
C ARG A 153 38.88 16.12 7.06
N THR A 154 38.33 15.00 7.55
CA THR A 154 36.91 14.92 7.92
C THR A 154 36.55 15.86 9.07
N VAL A 155 37.48 16.22 9.94
CA VAL A 155 37.22 17.20 11.03
C VAL A 155 36.94 18.61 10.47
N PHE A 156 37.52 18.94 9.32
CA PHE A 156 37.44 20.29 8.74
C PHE A 156 36.61 20.35 7.44
N ASN A 157 36.07 19.21 6.99
CA ASN A 157 35.29 19.13 5.75
C ASN A 157 34.04 18.28 5.99
N GLU A 158 32.90 18.96 6.13
CA GLU A 158 31.60 18.35 6.41
C GLU A 158 31.16 17.41 5.28
N GLU A 159 31.30 17.80 4.01
CA GLU A 159 30.95 16.93 2.87
C GLU A 159 31.77 15.63 2.85
N LEU A 160 33.02 15.69 3.29
CA LEU A 160 33.85 14.51 3.44
C LEU A 160 33.41 13.69 4.66
N ALA A 161 33.02 14.34 5.77
CA ALA A 161 32.53 13.66 6.98
C ALA A 161 31.24 12.85 6.72
N LYS A 162 30.27 13.42 5.98
CA LYS A 162 29.00 12.76 5.62
C LYS A 162 29.18 11.42 4.87
N LYS A 163 30.32 11.26 4.18
CA LYS A 163 30.65 9.99 3.50
C LYS A 163 30.97 8.85 4.46
N PHE A 164 31.34 9.14 5.70
CA PHE A 164 31.79 8.15 6.68
C PHE A 164 30.94 8.13 7.95
N TYR A 165 30.33 9.25 8.32
CA TYR A 165 29.61 9.40 9.58
C TYR A 165 28.21 9.91 9.30
N PHE A 166 27.27 9.45 10.12
CA PHE A 166 25.92 10.00 10.14
C PHE A 166 25.98 11.43 10.66
N ASP A 167 25.27 12.33 9.98
CA ASP A 167 25.00 13.65 10.53
C ASP A 167 23.63 13.70 11.22
N GLU A 168 23.38 14.76 11.97
CA GLU A 168 22.13 14.92 12.74
C GLU A 168 20.90 15.00 11.83
N ALA A 169 21.03 15.57 10.63
CA ALA A 169 19.92 15.69 9.70
C ALA A 169 19.53 14.34 9.09
N GLU A 170 20.50 13.50 8.73
CA GLU A 170 20.27 12.12 8.31
C GLU A 170 19.58 11.31 9.42
N VAL A 171 20.01 11.45 10.68
CA VAL A 171 19.38 10.74 11.81
C VAL A 171 17.97 11.26 12.07
N GLU A 172 17.74 12.56 12.05
CA GLU A 172 16.41 13.14 12.32
C GLU A 172 15.40 12.82 11.21
N ASP A 173 15.85 12.74 9.95
CA ASP A 173 15.03 12.29 8.85
C ASP A 173 14.60 10.81 9.01
N LEU A 174 15.54 9.94 9.39
CA LEU A 174 15.25 8.54 9.73
C LEU A 174 14.26 8.43 10.90
N ARG A 175 14.41 9.27 11.93
CA ARG A 175 13.48 9.31 13.07
C ARG A 175 12.08 9.73 12.67
N THR A 176 11.96 10.75 11.82
CA THR A 176 10.66 11.23 11.32
C THR A 176 9.92 10.09 10.61
N LYS A 177 10.61 9.35 9.74
CA LYS A 177 10.03 8.19 9.05
C LYS A 177 9.61 7.06 9.99
N LEU A 178 10.38 6.81 11.06
CA LEU A 178 9.96 5.84 12.09
C LEU A 178 8.71 6.32 12.84
N GLU A 179 8.57 7.62 13.06
CA GLU A 179 7.38 8.18 13.70
C GLU A 179 6.14 8.07 12.80
N ASP A 180 6.30 8.31 11.49
CA ASP A 180 5.23 8.09 10.51
C ASP A 180 4.78 6.63 10.48
N TYR A 181 5.72 5.67 10.55
CA TYR A 181 5.39 4.24 10.68
C TYR A 181 4.61 3.91 11.96
N LYS A 182 5.05 4.43 13.12
CA LYS A 182 4.36 4.20 14.40
C LYS A 182 2.94 4.75 14.36
N LYS A 183 2.79 5.97 13.83
CA LYS A 183 1.49 6.62 13.68
C LYS A 183 0.57 5.82 12.76
N ALA A 184 1.08 5.35 11.61
CA ALA A 184 0.30 4.50 10.71
C ALA A 184 -0.12 3.17 11.38
N THR A 185 0.73 2.62 12.24
CA THR A 185 0.40 1.42 13.03
C THR A 185 -0.66 1.71 14.11
N GLU A 186 -0.57 2.88 14.76
CA GLU A 186 -1.58 3.35 15.72
C GLU A 186 -2.93 3.63 15.06
N ASP A 187 -2.94 4.17 13.84
CA ASP A 187 -4.16 4.40 13.06
C ASP A 187 -4.88 3.07 12.76
N ILE A 188 -4.13 2.00 12.51
CA ILE A 188 -4.68 0.64 12.32
C ILE A 188 -5.19 0.06 13.64
N TYR A 189 -4.49 0.31 14.75
CA TYR A 189 -4.95 -0.08 16.08
C TYR A 189 -6.28 0.60 16.45
N ASN A 190 -6.43 1.87 16.12
CA ASN A 190 -7.60 2.69 16.41
C ASN A 190 -8.68 2.61 15.32
N TYR A 191 -8.45 1.83 14.26
CA TYR A 191 -9.41 1.67 13.15
C TYR A 191 -10.76 1.17 13.67
N ASP A 192 -11.81 1.92 13.36
CA ASP A 192 -13.21 1.55 13.55
C ASP A 192 -13.93 1.66 12.21
N PHE A 193 -14.30 0.52 11.62
CA PHE A 193 -14.96 0.53 10.33
C PHE A 193 -16.33 1.20 10.38
N LYS A 194 -16.99 1.31 11.55
CA LYS A 194 -18.33 1.90 11.63
C LYS A 194 -18.34 3.40 11.33
N THR A 195 -17.24 4.10 11.60
CA THR A 195 -17.12 5.52 11.25
C THR A 195 -17.00 5.71 9.74
N ASP A 196 -16.35 4.76 9.07
CA ASP A 196 -15.93 4.88 7.68
C ASP A 196 -16.77 3.98 6.73
N ILE A 197 -17.71 3.18 7.24
CA ILE A 197 -18.38 2.12 6.47
C ILE A 197 -19.09 2.65 5.23
N ILE A 198 -19.65 3.86 5.32
CA ILE A 198 -20.36 4.48 4.21
C ILE A 198 -19.38 4.87 3.10
N ASP A 199 -18.22 5.40 3.47
CA ASP A 199 -17.16 5.73 2.51
C ASP A 199 -16.58 4.46 1.88
N ILE A 200 -16.29 3.45 2.69
CA ILE A 200 -15.82 2.14 2.25
C ILE A 200 -16.77 1.50 1.23
N ILE A 201 -18.08 1.51 1.51
CA ILE A 201 -19.06 0.94 0.57
C ILE A 201 -19.17 1.81 -0.70
N ALA A 202 -19.21 3.14 -0.55
CA ALA A 202 -19.36 4.04 -1.68
C ALA A 202 -18.19 3.92 -2.67
N GLU A 203 -16.95 3.96 -2.17
CA GLU A 203 -15.73 3.81 -2.97
C GLU A 203 -15.59 2.39 -3.53
N GLY A 204 -15.91 1.38 -2.73
CA GLY A 204 -15.88 -0.02 -3.13
C GLY A 204 -16.87 -0.39 -4.24
N LEU A 205 -18.02 0.27 -4.31
CA LEU A 205 -18.99 0.10 -5.40
C LEU A 205 -18.64 0.96 -6.62
N ALA A 206 -18.24 2.22 -6.40
CA ALA A 206 -17.91 3.14 -7.49
C ALA A 206 -16.65 2.73 -8.27
N SER A 207 -15.70 2.04 -7.64
CA SER A 207 -14.50 1.52 -8.30
C SER A 207 -14.77 0.36 -9.28
N GLN A 208 -15.94 -0.28 -9.20
CA GLN A 208 -16.27 -1.45 -10.02
C GLN A 208 -16.83 -1.11 -11.42
N ASN A 209 -16.90 0.18 -11.80
CA ASN A 209 -17.45 0.63 -13.09
C ASN A 209 -18.85 0.04 -13.42
N LEU A 210 -19.68 -0.17 -12.40
CA LEU A 210 -21.02 -0.72 -12.54
C LEU A 210 -22.01 0.38 -12.98
N SER A 211 -23.11 -0.02 -13.63
CA SER A 211 -24.21 0.91 -13.90
C SER A 211 -24.94 1.27 -12.61
N LEU A 212 -25.59 2.43 -12.57
CA LEU A 212 -26.38 2.87 -11.42
C LEU A 212 -27.50 1.87 -11.06
N GLU A 213 -28.11 1.23 -12.07
CA GLU A 213 -29.14 0.20 -11.87
C GLU A 213 -28.58 -1.03 -11.14
N VAL A 214 -27.41 -1.52 -11.54
CA VAL A 214 -26.76 -2.66 -10.88
C VAL A 214 -26.31 -2.30 -9.47
N ILE A 215 -25.81 -1.08 -9.27
CA ILE A 215 -25.44 -0.60 -7.93
C ILE A 215 -26.67 -0.54 -7.02
N GLU A 216 -27.80 -0.06 -7.53
CA GLU A 216 -29.05 -0.03 -6.79
C GLU A 216 -29.55 -1.42 -6.40
N ASP A 217 -29.45 -2.39 -7.32
CA ASP A 217 -29.76 -3.78 -7.02
C ASP A 217 -28.87 -4.34 -5.90
N ILE A 218 -27.55 -4.08 -5.96
CA ILE A 218 -26.58 -4.50 -4.93
C ILE A 218 -26.89 -3.85 -3.58
N LEU A 219 -27.22 -2.55 -3.57
CA LEU A 219 -27.57 -1.84 -2.34
C LEU A 219 -28.77 -2.52 -1.67
N ASN A 220 -29.80 -2.86 -2.45
CA ASN A 220 -31.02 -3.48 -1.95
C ASN A 220 -30.84 -4.95 -1.56
N SER A 221 -29.97 -5.71 -2.26
CA SER A 221 -29.74 -7.13 -1.98
C SER A 221 -28.80 -7.37 -0.80
N ASP A 222 -27.68 -6.65 -0.73
CA ASP A 222 -26.55 -7.02 0.14
C ASP A 222 -26.23 -5.95 1.21
N VAL A 223 -26.48 -4.67 0.91
CA VAL A 223 -26.05 -3.57 1.77
C VAL A 223 -27.10 -3.17 2.81
N VAL A 224 -28.38 -3.10 2.42
CA VAL A 224 -29.48 -2.71 3.32
C VAL A 224 -29.57 -3.59 4.56
N ASP A 225 -29.62 -4.92 4.38
CA ASP A 225 -29.69 -5.88 5.49
C ASP A 225 -28.44 -5.80 6.40
N THR A 226 -27.26 -5.58 5.81
CA THR A 226 -26.02 -5.43 6.58
C THR A 226 -26.02 -4.16 7.41
N LEU A 227 -26.39 -3.01 6.82
CA LEU A 227 -26.46 -1.75 7.55
C LEU A 227 -27.55 -1.77 8.64
N GLU A 228 -28.68 -2.44 8.40
CA GLU A 228 -29.71 -2.66 9.43
C GLU A 228 -29.18 -3.46 10.62
N LYS A 229 -28.49 -4.57 10.34
CA LYS A 229 -27.85 -5.41 11.36
C LYS A 229 -26.78 -4.69 12.17
N LEU A 230 -26.08 -3.74 11.55
CA LEU A 230 -25.08 -2.90 12.20
C LEU A 230 -25.69 -1.70 12.96
N GLY A 231 -27.00 -1.46 12.84
CA GLY A 231 -27.69 -0.32 13.44
C GLY A 231 -27.45 1.02 12.73
N LEU A 232 -27.16 0.97 11.42
CA LEU A 232 -26.79 2.12 10.58
C LEU A 232 -27.76 2.32 9.40
N SER A 233 -29.01 1.87 9.52
CA SER A 233 -30.04 2.02 8.49
C SER A 233 -30.28 3.47 8.08
N ASP A 234 -30.15 4.40 9.02
CA ASP A 234 -30.32 5.84 8.83
C ASP A 234 -29.26 6.45 7.92
N GLN A 235 -28.12 5.78 7.72
CA GLN A 235 -27.05 6.22 6.83
C GLN A 235 -27.26 5.84 5.36
N MET A 236 -28.30 5.04 5.04
CA MET A 236 -28.61 4.63 3.67
C MET A 236 -28.80 5.80 2.68
N PRO A 237 -29.50 6.89 3.03
CA PRO A 237 -29.63 8.05 2.14
C PRO A 237 -28.27 8.72 1.87
N VAL A 238 -27.41 8.78 2.90
CA VAL A 238 -26.05 9.37 2.79
C VAL A 238 -25.19 8.54 1.86
N LEU A 239 -25.24 7.21 1.97
CA LEU A 239 -24.52 6.28 1.08
C LEU A 239 -24.89 6.50 -0.39
N ARG A 240 -26.20 6.51 -0.68
CA ARG A 240 -26.71 6.74 -2.04
C ARG A 240 -26.28 8.09 -2.60
N GLN A 241 -26.29 9.13 -1.76
CA GLN A 241 -25.80 10.44 -2.16
C GLN A 241 -24.30 10.41 -2.50
N LYS A 242 -23.46 9.78 -1.67
CA LYS A 242 -22.01 9.68 -1.92
C LYS A 242 -21.70 8.91 -3.21
N ILE A 243 -22.34 7.76 -3.44
CA ILE A 243 -22.17 6.98 -4.67
C ILE A 243 -22.48 7.83 -5.91
N ASN A 244 -23.62 8.54 -5.90
CA ASN A 244 -24.00 9.40 -7.02
C ASN A 244 -23.00 10.54 -7.26
N GLN A 245 -22.44 11.11 -6.19
CA GLN A 245 -21.41 12.15 -6.30
C GLN A 245 -20.11 11.61 -6.92
N ILE A 246 -19.65 10.43 -6.49
CA ILE A 246 -18.43 9.79 -7.03
C ILE A 246 -18.60 9.43 -8.51
N ILE A 247 -19.74 8.83 -8.88
CA ILE A 247 -20.00 8.46 -10.28
C ILE A 247 -20.10 9.70 -11.17
N LYS A 248 -20.74 10.77 -10.67
CA LYS A 248 -20.84 12.03 -11.41
C LYS A 248 -19.45 12.64 -11.64
N SER A 249 -18.60 12.71 -10.61
CA SER A 249 -17.24 13.25 -10.76
C SER A 249 -16.36 12.42 -11.70
N GLN A 250 -16.52 11.09 -11.70
CA GLN A 250 -15.85 10.20 -12.66
C GLN A 250 -16.33 10.41 -14.10
N ASN A 251 -17.62 10.67 -14.32
CA ASN A 251 -18.13 10.95 -15.67
C ASN A 251 -17.75 12.34 -16.16
N ASP A 252 -17.75 13.34 -15.27
CA ASP A 252 -17.34 14.70 -15.62
C ASP A 252 -15.85 14.76 -15.96
N SER A 253 -15.00 13.98 -15.26
CA SER A 253 -13.57 13.87 -15.59
C SER A 253 -13.30 13.10 -16.89
N LYS A 254 -14.15 12.14 -17.28
CA LYS A 254 -14.06 11.47 -18.59
C LYS A 254 -14.40 12.40 -19.74
N LYS A 255 -15.43 13.26 -19.60
CA LYS A 255 -15.83 14.24 -20.63
C LYS A 255 -14.74 15.23 -21.01
N THR A 256 -13.84 15.56 -20.09
CA THR A 256 -12.70 16.44 -20.36
C THR A 256 -11.61 15.84 -21.26
N TRP A 257 -11.65 14.53 -21.52
CA TRP A 257 -10.73 13.84 -22.45
C TRP A 257 -11.38 13.42 -23.78
N GLU A 258 -12.69 13.64 -23.94
CA GLU A 258 -13.35 13.41 -25.22
C GLU A 258 -12.92 14.50 -26.19
N LEU A 259 -12.30 14.12 -27.31
CA LEU A 259 -11.99 15.03 -28.41
C LEU A 259 -13.28 15.78 -28.79
N SER A 260 -13.17 17.10 -28.86
CA SER A 260 -14.24 17.96 -29.39
C SER A 260 -14.60 17.54 -30.82
N ASP A 261 -15.80 17.90 -31.27
CA ASP A 261 -16.22 17.62 -32.64
C ASP A 261 -15.24 18.22 -33.67
N GLU A 262 -14.64 19.37 -33.35
CA GLU A 262 -13.58 20.02 -34.14
C GLU A 262 -12.26 19.23 -34.16
N GLU A 263 -11.89 18.59 -33.06
CA GLU A 263 -10.68 17.75 -32.98
C GLU A 263 -10.89 16.39 -33.66
N LYS A 264 -12.10 15.83 -33.59
CA LYS A 264 -12.50 14.64 -34.35
C LYS A 264 -12.52 14.91 -35.86
N GLU A 265 -12.99 16.09 -36.26
CA GLU A 265 -12.97 16.52 -37.67
C GLU A 265 -11.53 16.73 -38.17
N ARG A 266 -10.64 17.34 -37.37
CA ARG A 266 -9.20 17.43 -37.70
C ARG A 266 -8.48 16.09 -37.78
N ALA A 267 -8.82 15.15 -36.90
CA ALA A 267 -8.22 13.80 -36.94
C ALA A 267 -8.63 13.03 -38.21
N ASN A 268 -9.86 13.23 -38.70
CA ASN A 268 -10.32 12.64 -39.96
C ASN A 268 -9.76 13.34 -41.20
N ASP A 269 -9.40 14.64 -41.11
CA ASP A 269 -8.83 15.39 -42.23
C ASP A 269 -7.36 14.98 -42.52
N TYR A 270 -6.67 14.42 -41.51
CA TYR A 270 -5.29 13.92 -41.64
C TYR A 270 -5.15 12.58 -42.38
N ASP A 271 -6.19 11.74 -42.38
CA ASP A 271 -6.17 10.42 -43.08
C ASP A 271 -6.34 10.56 -44.61
N SER A 272 -6.60 11.77 -45.11
CA SER A 272 -6.78 12.05 -46.54
C SER A 272 -5.54 12.61 -47.26
N ARG A 273 -4.43 12.84 -46.56
CA ARG A 273 -3.23 13.50 -47.13
C ARG A 273 -1.96 12.64 -47.18
N ASP A 274 -2.02 11.36 -46.81
CA ASP A 274 -0.85 10.46 -46.84
C ASP A 274 -0.85 9.49 -48.04
N GLU A 275 -1.17 9.96 -49.25
CA GLU A 275 -0.85 9.24 -50.50
C GLU A 275 0.47 9.65 -51.17
N ASP A 276 1.26 10.55 -50.57
CA ASP A 276 2.57 10.96 -51.13
C ASP A 276 3.71 10.89 -50.10
N ILE A 277 3.92 9.72 -49.46
CA ILE A 277 5.19 9.43 -48.78
C ILE A 277 6.11 8.64 -49.72
N ILE A 278 6.94 9.42 -50.40
CA ILE A 278 8.29 9.15 -50.93
C ILE A 278 8.79 7.73 -50.62
N THR A 279 8.82 6.87 -51.64
CA THR A 279 9.68 5.69 -51.70
C THR A 279 11.14 6.14 -51.68
N VAL A 280 11.77 6.17 -50.50
CA VAL A 280 13.23 6.22 -50.39
C VAL A 280 13.74 4.80 -50.60
N THR A 281 14.21 4.53 -51.81
CA THR A 281 15.05 3.37 -52.15
C THR A 281 16.27 3.35 -51.24
N LEU A 282 16.38 2.32 -50.39
CA LEU A 282 17.64 1.91 -49.79
C LEU A 282 18.44 1.21 -50.89
N GLU A 283 19.29 1.95 -51.61
CA GLU A 283 20.38 1.33 -52.34
C GLU A 283 21.49 0.97 -51.36
N GLU A 284 21.79 -0.32 -51.37
CA GLU A 284 22.94 -0.97 -50.76
C GLU A 284 24.22 -0.36 -51.32
N ASP A 285 25.12 0.09 -50.45
CA ASP A 285 26.55 0.15 -50.77
C ASP A 285 27.33 -0.52 -49.64
N TYR A 286 27.48 -1.84 -49.81
CA TYR A 286 28.60 -2.59 -49.27
C TYR A 286 29.87 -2.23 -50.09
N GLU A 287 31.02 -2.26 -49.41
CA GLU A 287 32.41 -2.11 -49.91
C GLU A 287 33.01 -0.68 -49.92
N LYS A 288 33.78 -0.36 -48.86
CA LYS A 288 35.25 -0.59 -48.84
C LYS A 288 35.87 -0.36 -47.46
#